data_AF-A0A955JYM1-F1
#
_entry.id   AF-A0A955JYM1-F1
#
_cell.length_a   1.000
_cell.length_b   1.000
_cell.length_c   1.000
_cell.angle_alpha   90.00
_cell.angle_beta   90.00
_cell.angle_gamma   90.00
#
_symmetry.space_group_name_H-M   'P 1'
#
loop_
_entity.id
_entity.type
_entity.pdbx_description
1 polymer ?
#
loop_
_entity_poly.entity_id
_entity_poly.type
_entity_poly.pdbx_seq_one_letter_code
_entity_poly.pdbx_strand_id
1 'polypeptide(L)'
;MDATLISQVFGLVGESGEVAEKFKKLIRDKKGSISETDRQEIVKELGDILWYINSVSALLGSSLEEVATKNLDKVLSRKARGVTHGSGDNR
;
A
#
# COMPACT_ATOMS: atom_id res chain seq x y z
N MET A 1 -21.52 -6.68 -5.55
CA MET A 1 -20.52 -5.75 -4.98
C MET A 1 -21.12 -4.37 -4.97
N ASP A 2 -21.05 -3.69 -3.83
CA ASP A 2 -21.55 -2.31 -3.70
C ASP A 2 -20.70 -1.34 -4.52
N ALA A 3 -21.33 -0.36 -5.16
CA ALA A 3 -20.66 0.67 -5.96
C ALA A 3 -19.68 1.50 -5.11
N THR A 4 -20.00 1.72 -3.84
CA THR A 4 -19.13 2.41 -2.88
C THR A 4 -17.81 1.66 -2.71
N LEU A 5 -17.87 0.36 -2.43
CA LEU A 5 -16.69 -0.49 -2.26
C LEU A 5 -15.79 -0.46 -3.50
N ILE A 6 -16.38 -0.58 -4.69
CA ILE A 6 -15.63 -0.52 -5.96
C ILE A 6 -14.93 0.84 -6.12
N SER A 7 -15.63 1.94 -5.82
CA SER A 7 -15.05 3.28 -5.88
C SER A 7 -13.85 3.45 -4.93
N GLN A 8 -13.92 2.90 -3.72
CA GLN A 8 -12.80 2.94 -2.77
C GLN A 8 -11.61 2.09 -3.24
N VAL A 9 -11.86 0.93 -3.84
CA VAL A 9 -10.81 0.10 -4.44
C VAL A 9 -10.13 0.82 -5.61
N PHE A 10 -10.88 1.52 -6.46
CA PHE A 10 -10.29 2.32 -7.53
C PHE A 10 -9.50 3.52 -7.00
N GLY A 11 -9.94 4.15 -5.92
CA GLY A 11 -9.15 5.15 -5.22
C GLY A 11 -7.79 4.60 -4.75
N LEU A 12 -7.77 3.43 -4.09
CA LEU A 12 -6.54 2.76 -3.69
C LEU A 12 -5.57 2.54 -4.86
N VAL A 13 -6.08 2.12 -6.02
CA VAL A 13 -5.29 1.93 -7.24
C VAL A 13 -4.76 3.27 -7.77
N GLY A 14 -5.59 4.32 -7.76
CA GLY A 14 -5.23 5.68 -8.13
C GLY A 14 -4.02 6.18 -7.35
N GLU A 15 -4.11 6.16 -6.02
CA GLU A 15 -3.03 6.67 -5.16
C GLU A 15 -1.74 5.84 -5.28
N SER A 16 -1.87 4.52 -5.45
CA SER A 16 -0.72 3.65 -5.75
C SER A 16 -0.05 4.03 -7.08
N GLY A 17 -0.85 4.43 -8.07
CA GLY A 17 -0.37 4.96 -9.35
C GLY A 17 0.32 6.31 -9.20
N GLU A 18 -0.16 7.19 -8.32
CA GLU A 18 0.49 8.47 -8.03
C GLU A 18 1.88 8.28 -7.41
N VAL A 19 2.01 7.37 -6.45
CA VAL A 19 3.33 6.97 -5.89
C VAL A 19 4.26 6.52 -7.02
N ALA A 20 3.79 5.60 -7.88
CA ALA A 20 4.58 5.10 -9.00
C ALA A 20 5.00 6.23 -9.96
N GLU A 21 4.11 7.18 -10.25
CA GLU A 21 4.39 8.34 -11.10
C GLU A 21 5.46 9.25 -10.49
N LYS A 22 5.41 9.51 -9.17
CA LYS A 22 6.46 10.29 -8.49
C LYS A 22 7.82 9.60 -8.61
N PHE A 23 7.90 8.28 -8.35
CA PHE A 23 9.16 7.53 -8.53
C PHE A 23 9.64 7.51 -9.98
N LYS A 24 8.74 7.41 -10.97
CA LYS A 24 9.09 7.54 -12.39
C LYS A 24 9.78 8.87 -12.68
N LYS A 25 9.22 9.98 -12.17
CA LYS A 25 9.81 11.33 -12.32
C LYS A 25 11.15 11.46 -11.59
N LEU A 26 11.31 10.86 -10.40
CA LEU A 26 12.59 10.83 -9.68
C LEU A 26 13.70 10.18 -10.50
N ILE A 27 13.41 9.04 -11.14
CA ILE A 27 14.37 8.33 -11.98
C ILE A 27 14.69 9.16 -13.24
N ARG A 28 13.66 9.65 -13.94
CA ARG A 28 13.79 10.38 -15.20
C ARG A 28 14.55 11.71 -15.04
N ASP A 29 14.17 12.50 -14.04
CA ASP A 29 14.56 13.90 -13.93
C ASP A 29 15.60 14.16 -12.83
N LYS A 30 15.66 13.29 -11.80
CA LYS A 30 16.47 13.52 -10.59
C LYS A 30 17.55 12.46 -10.35
N LYS A 31 17.82 11.58 -11.34
CA LYS A 31 18.79 10.48 -11.24
C LYS A 31 18.55 9.59 -10.00
N GLY A 32 17.29 9.44 -9.60
CA GLY A 32 16.89 8.69 -8.40
C GLY A 32 17.15 9.40 -7.07
N SER A 33 17.58 10.67 -7.07
CA SER A 33 17.77 11.45 -5.84
C SER A 33 16.43 11.97 -5.32
N ILE A 34 16.17 11.78 -4.03
CA ILE A 34 14.94 12.20 -3.35
C ILE A 34 15.23 13.48 -2.57
N SER A 35 14.55 14.59 -2.91
CA SER A 35 14.58 15.80 -2.08
C SER A 35 13.59 15.70 -0.92
N GLU A 36 13.69 16.61 0.05
CA GLU A 36 12.71 16.67 1.14
C GLU A 36 11.28 16.93 0.62
N THR A 37 11.12 17.76 -0.42
CA THR A 37 9.82 17.97 -1.07
C THR A 37 9.30 16.68 -1.70
N ASP A 38 10.15 15.92 -2.39
CA ASP A 38 9.74 14.63 -2.97
C ASP A 38 9.29 13.65 -1.90
N ARG A 39 10.03 13.60 -0.78
CA ARG A 39 9.69 12.76 0.37
C ARG A 39 8.32 13.14 0.93
N GLN A 40 8.06 14.43 1.15
CA GLN A 40 6.78 14.91 1.68
C GLN A 40 5.61 14.54 0.76
N GLU A 41 5.79 14.73 -0.54
CA GLU A 41 4.81 14.37 -1.55
C GLU A 41 4.56 12.85 -1.59
N ILE A 42 5.60 12.01 -1.53
CA ILE A 42 5.44 10.55 -1.47
C ILE A 42 4.73 10.13 -0.18
N VAL A 43 5.10 10.71 0.97
CA VAL A 43 4.46 10.40 2.27
C VAL A 43 2.99 10.78 2.26
N LYS A 44 2.62 11.88 1.59
CA LYS A 44 1.22 12.27 1.40
C LYS A 44 0.42 11.18 0.67
N GLU A 45 0.88 10.73 -0.51
CA GLU A 45 0.14 9.67 -1.25
C GLU A 45 0.12 8.33 -0.49
N LEU A 46 1.17 8.01 0.26
CA LEU A 46 1.16 6.85 1.15
C LEU A 46 0.09 6.96 2.25
N GLY A 47 -0.16 8.19 2.73
CA GLY A 47 -1.27 8.49 3.63
C GLY A 47 -2.63 8.27 2.98
N ASP A 48 -2.80 8.71 1.73
CA ASP A 48 -4.04 8.51 0.97
C ASP A 48 -4.27 7.02 0.66
N ILE A 49 -3.23 6.24 0.34
CA ILE A 49 -3.27 4.77 0.27
C ILE A 49 -3.75 4.16 1.60
N LEU A 50 -3.17 4.60 2.73
CA LEU A 50 -3.56 4.09 4.04
C LEU A 50 -5.03 4.41 4.35
N TRP A 51 -5.50 5.59 3.96
CA TRP A 51 -6.90 5.99 4.09
C TRP A 51 -7.83 5.06 3.30
N TYR A 52 -7.50 4.76 2.03
CA TYR A 52 -8.29 3.84 1.22
C TYR A 52 -8.25 2.41 1.75
N ILE A 53 -7.11 1.93 2.27
CA ILE A 53 -7.04 0.62 2.94
C ILE A 53 -8.02 0.59 4.12
N ASN A 54 -8.04 1.62 4.96
CA ASN A 54 -8.97 1.71 6.08
C ASN A 54 -10.44 1.73 5.61
N SER A 55 -10.76 2.53 4.59
CA SER A 55 -12.10 2.65 4.00
C SER A 55 -12.61 1.31 3.45
N VAL A 56 -11.79 0.62 2.65
CA VAL A 56 -12.09 -0.72 2.13
C VAL A 56 -12.26 -1.74 3.25
N SER A 57 -11.38 -1.70 4.26
CA SER A 57 -11.46 -2.61 5.42
C SER A 57 -12.78 -2.44 6.18
N ALA A 58 -13.18 -1.19 6.44
CA ALA A 58 -14.44 -0.86 7.11
C ALA A 58 -15.66 -1.32 6.31
N LEU A 59 -15.67 -1.11 4.99
CA LEU A 59 -16.74 -1.58 4.10
C LEU A 59 -16.84 -3.11 4.02
N LEU A 60 -15.76 -3.82 4.32
CA LEU A 60 -15.73 -5.28 4.43
C LEU A 60 -16.03 -5.80 5.85
N GLY A 61 -16.38 -4.92 6.79
CA GLY A 61 -16.69 -5.27 8.17
C GLY A 61 -15.46 -5.59 9.03
N SER A 62 -14.29 -5.09 8.66
CA SER A 62 -13.03 -5.23 9.40
C SER A 62 -12.50 -3.87 9.85
N SER A 63 -11.43 -3.86 10.63
CA SER A 63 -10.73 -2.64 11.05
C SER A 63 -9.33 -2.56 10.44
N LEU A 64 -8.77 -1.36 10.33
CA LEU A 64 -7.37 -1.19 9.93
C LEU A 64 -6.41 -1.95 10.86
N GLU A 65 -6.71 -1.99 12.17
CA GLU A 65 -5.93 -2.75 13.15
C GLU A 65 -5.96 -4.25 12.88
N GLU A 66 -7.13 -4.81 12.56
CA GLU A 66 -7.25 -6.23 12.22
C GLU A 66 -6.43 -6.55 10.96
N VAL A 67 -6.52 -5.71 9.92
CA VAL A 67 -5.74 -5.88 8.68
C VAL A 67 -4.23 -5.82 8.95
N ALA A 68 -3.78 -4.85 9.75
CA ALA A 68 -2.37 -4.71 10.13
C ALA A 68 -1.88 -5.92 10.94
N THR A 69 -2.67 -6.37 11.92
CA THR A 69 -2.34 -7.52 12.78
C THR A 69 -2.22 -8.81 11.96
N LYS A 70 -3.20 -9.10 11.08
CA LYS A 70 -3.12 -10.25 10.18
C LYS A 70 -1.91 -10.19 9.26
N ASN A 71 -1.50 -9.00 8.80
CA ASN A 71 -0.29 -8.85 8.00
C ASN A 71 0.97 -9.17 8.83
N LEU A 72 1.06 -8.63 10.05
CA LEU A 72 2.18 -8.86 10.96
C LEU A 72 2.33 -10.35 11.30
N ASP A 73 1.25 -11.02 11.69
CA ASP A 73 1.23 -12.45 12.02
C ASP A 73 1.71 -13.29 10.84
N LYS A 74 1.23 -12.98 9.63
CA LYS A 74 1.64 -13.63 8.38
C LYS A 74 3.14 -13.45 8.12
N VAL A 75 3.69 -12.25 8.31
CA VAL A 75 5.12 -11.97 8.11
C VAL A 75 5.98 -12.67 9.17
N LEU A 76 5.57 -12.66 10.44
CA LEU A 76 6.26 -13.36 11.53
C LEU A 76 6.26 -14.87 11.33
N SER A 77 5.13 -15.45 10.91
CA SER A 77 5.03 -16.87 10.55
C SER A 77 5.99 -17.26 9.42
N ARG A 78 6.12 -16.42 8.38
CA ARG A 78 7.11 -16.65 7.29
C ARG A 78 8.54 -16.60 7.80
N LYS A 79 8.84 -15.66 8.71
CA LYS A 79 10.15 -15.54 9.34
C LYS A 79 10.49 -16.78 10.16
N ALA A 80 9.56 -17.27 10.99
CA ALA A 80 9.74 -18.47 11.80
C ALA A 80 9.97 -19.74 10.97
N ARG A 81 9.31 -19.84 9.80
CA ARG A 81 9.46 -20.97 8.87
C ARG A 81 10.69 -20.89 7.96
N GLY A 82 11.45 -19.79 7.99
CA GLY A 82 12.61 -19.61 7.09
C GLY A 82 12.25 -19.44 5.61
N VAL A 83 10.98 -19.17 5.27
CA VAL A 83 10.47 -19.04 3.89
C VAL A 83 10.32 -17.57 3.45
N THR A 84 11.28 -16.73 3.83
CA THR A 84 11.26 -15.29 3.51
C THR A 84 11.38 -15.04 2.01
N HIS A 85 12.03 -15.95 1.28
CA HIS A 85 12.01 -16.02 -0.18
C HIS A 85 10.94 -17.02 -0.66
N GLY A 86 10.00 -16.58 -1.51
CA GLY A 86 9.04 -17.49 -2.12
C GLY A 86 8.09 -16.83 -3.12
N SER A 87 8.10 -17.39 -4.35
CA SER A 87 7.23 -17.13 -5.50
C SER A 87 5.76 -17.09 -5.11
N GLY A 88 5.05 -16.09 -5.60
CA GLY A 88 3.65 -15.82 -5.28
C GLY A 88 2.75 -17.03 -5.54
N ASP A 89 1.85 -17.28 -4.59
CA ASP A 89 0.41 -17.49 -4.82
C ASP A 89 -0.23 -18.34 -3.73
N ASN A 90 0.54 -19.13 -2.98
CA ASN A 90 0.06 -19.77 -1.76
C ASN A 90 1.07 -19.60 -0.63
N ARG A 91 0.79 -18.63 0.24
CA ARG A 91 1.56 -18.28 1.44
C ARG A 91 0.65 -18.20 2.65
#